data_AF-A0A3D4TSF2-F1
#
_entry.id   AF-A0A3D4TSF2-F1
#
_cell.length_a   1.000
_cell.length_b   1.000
_cell.length_c   1.000
_cell.angle_alpha   90.00
_cell.angle_beta   90.00
_cell.angle_gamma   90.00
#
_symmetry.space_group_name_H-M   'P 1'
#
loop_
_entity.id
_entity.type
_entity.pdbx_description
1 polymer ?
#
loop_
_entity_poly.entity_id
_entity_poly.type
_entity_poly.pdbx_seq_one_letter_code
_entity_poly.pdbx_strand_id
1 'polypeptide(L)'
;QQLRSFVQQLLATDALDAQAAWLASFDRGRSMSLLLFEHIHGESRDRGQAMVDLVETYRRNGFELDARELPDYLPLLLEFLAHRPGSDAREWLHHIGHIAGMLAARAAERELPHRVLFEILVEAGDGKADLQALRQRASEEVRDDTAEAMDRLWEEEAVRFGAEAPAEDCKPPVRSPARPSHREVQP
;
A
#
# COMPACT_ATOMS: atom_id res chain seq x y z
N GLN A 1 -25.67 -8.86 9.72
CA GLN A 1 -26.52 -8.60 8.54
C GLN A 1 -25.76 -7.82 7.46
N GLN A 2 -25.02 -6.76 7.82
CA GLN A 2 -24.21 -5.97 6.88
C GLN A 2 -23.18 -6.81 6.08
N LEU A 3 -22.42 -7.69 6.73
CA LEU A 3 -21.47 -8.58 6.02
C LEU A 3 -22.15 -9.43 4.93
N ARG A 4 -23.34 -9.97 5.22
CA ARG A 4 -24.08 -10.78 4.24
C ARG A 4 -24.46 -9.94 3.03
N SER A 5 -24.92 -8.71 3.24
CA SER A 5 -25.25 -7.77 2.16
C SER A 5 -24.02 -7.46 1.33
N PHE A 6 -22.88 -7.16 1.97
CA PHE A 6 -21.61 -6.91 1.30
C PHE A 6 -21.22 -8.08 0.37
N VAL A 7 -21.22 -9.31 0.90
CA VAL A 7 -20.86 -10.50 0.11
C VAL A 7 -21.84 -10.72 -1.04
N GLN A 8 -23.15 -10.56 -0.80
CA GLN A 8 -24.15 -10.70 -1.86
C GLN A 8 -23.99 -9.68 -2.98
N GLN A 9 -23.69 -8.42 -2.64
CA GLN A 9 -23.42 -7.37 -3.61
C GLN A 9 -22.14 -7.66 -4.38
N LEU A 10 -21.05 -8.01 -3.70
CA LEU A 10 -19.78 -8.35 -4.35
C LEU A 10 -19.93 -9.50 -5.35
N LEU A 11 -20.65 -10.56 -4.99
CA LEU A 11 -20.89 -11.72 -5.87
C LEU A 11 -21.89 -11.44 -7.00
N ALA A 12 -22.66 -10.35 -6.92
CA ALA A 12 -23.59 -9.93 -7.97
C ALA A 12 -22.97 -8.94 -8.97
N THR A 13 -21.82 -8.33 -8.62
CA THR A 13 -21.05 -7.44 -9.50
C THR A 13 -20.26 -8.25 -10.53
N ASP A 14 -20.10 -7.70 -11.73
CA ASP A 14 -19.19 -8.30 -12.72
C ASP A 14 -17.75 -8.39 -12.15
N ALA A 15 -17.04 -9.46 -12.51
CA ALA A 15 -15.73 -9.73 -11.93
C ALA A 15 -14.70 -8.62 -12.23
N LEU A 16 -14.72 -8.05 -13.44
CA LEU A 16 -13.80 -6.98 -13.82
C LEU A 16 -14.18 -5.67 -13.14
N ASP A 17 -15.47 -5.39 -13.00
CA ASP A 17 -15.95 -4.22 -12.26
C ASP A 17 -15.59 -4.30 -10.77
N ALA A 18 -15.72 -5.49 -10.16
CA ALA A 18 -15.32 -5.73 -8.78
C ALA A 18 -13.81 -5.53 -8.58
N GLN A 19 -12.98 -6.04 -9.50
CA GLN A 19 -11.54 -5.82 -9.48
C GLN A 19 -11.18 -4.35 -9.66
N ALA A 20 -11.82 -3.67 -10.62
CA ALA A 20 -11.59 -2.24 -10.84
C ALA A 20 -11.94 -1.40 -9.61
N ALA A 21 -13.07 -1.71 -8.94
CA ALA A 21 -13.48 -1.06 -7.71
C ALA A 21 -12.50 -1.33 -6.55
N TRP A 22 -11.95 -2.55 -6.46
CA TRP A 22 -10.92 -2.90 -5.49
C TRP A 22 -9.65 -2.06 -5.68
N LEU A 23 -9.09 -2.06 -6.91
CA LEU A 23 -7.89 -1.29 -7.25
C LEU A 23 -8.10 0.20 -7.01
N ALA A 24 -9.26 0.73 -7.39
CA ALA A 24 -9.60 2.14 -7.15
C ALA A 24 -9.68 2.51 -5.67
N SER A 25 -10.01 1.55 -4.80
CA SER A 25 -10.15 1.78 -3.35
C SER A 25 -8.81 1.68 -2.62
N PHE A 26 -7.94 0.76 -3.01
CA PHE A 26 -6.80 0.33 -2.18
C PHE A 26 -5.41 0.55 -2.81
N ASP A 27 -5.31 0.74 -4.12
CA ASP A 27 -4.01 0.81 -4.82
C ASP A 27 -3.64 2.21 -5.35
N ARG A 28 -4.51 3.21 -5.21
CA ARG A 28 -4.27 4.57 -5.74
C ARG A 28 -3.60 5.54 -4.78
N GLY A 29 -3.64 5.26 -3.48
CA GLY A 29 -3.16 6.16 -2.45
C GLY A 29 -2.75 5.41 -1.19
N ARG A 30 -1.89 6.04 -0.40
CA ARG A 30 -1.31 5.47 0.82
C ARG A 30 -2.33 5.39 1.95
N SER A 31 -3.28 6.32 1.98
CA SER A 31 -4.30 6.42 3.03
C SER A 31 -5.20 5.18 3.15
N MET A 32 -5.52 4.52 2.04
CA MET A 32 -6.35 3.30 2.03
C MET A 32 -5.54 2.02 1.77
N SER A 33 -4.23 2.13 1.57
CA SER A 33 -3.35 0.99 1.33
C SER A 33 -3.55 -0.12 2.35
N LEU A 34 -3.52 -1.36 1.86
CA LEU A 34 -3.63 -2.56 2.68
C LEU A 34 -2.27 -3.06 3.18
N LEU A 35 -1.19 -2.31 2.94
CA LEU A 35 0.14 -2.57 3.48
C LEU A 35 0.24 -1.99 4.90
N LEU A 36 0.29 -2.87 5.90
CA LEU A 36 0.21 -2.45 7.30
C LEU A 36 1.36 -1.52 7.71
N PHE A 37 2.58 -1.77 7.22
CA PHE A 37 3.73 -0.98 7.63
C PHE A 37 3.78 0.40 6.99
N GLU A 38 3.03 0.64 5.92
CA GLU A 38 2.86 1.99 5.38
C GLU A 38 2.25 2.94 6.40
N HIS A 39 1.30 2.44 7.21
CA HIS A 39 0.60 3.20 8.25
C HIS A 39 1.41 3.42 9.54
N ILE A 40 2.45 2.61 9.76
CA ILE A 40 3.29 2.66 10.98
C ILE A 40 4.61 3.39 10.70
N HIS A 41 5.31 3.00 9.64
CA HIS A 41 6.70 3.38 9.40
C HIS A 41 6.88 4.31 8.20
N GLY A 42 5.89 4.40 7.29
CA GLY A 42 6.05 5.13 6.03
C GLY A 42 7.30 4.68 5.27
N GLU A 43 8.17 5.62 4.92
CA GLU A 43 9.46 5.36 4.24
C GLU A 43 10.64 5.13 5.19
N SER A 44 10.38 4.98 6.50
CA SER A 44 11.45 4.73 7.47
C SER A 44 12.25 3.48 7.14
N ARG A 45 13.55 3.52 7.43
CA ARG A 45 14.42 2.33 7.41
C ARG A 45 13.90 1.21 8.32
N ASP A 46 13.16 1.56 9.37
CA ASP A 46 12.54 0.60 10.30
C ASP A 46 11.55 -0.33 9.58
N ARG A 47 10.94 0.12 8.47
CA ARG A 47 10.05 -0.71 7.65
C ARG A 47 10.75 -1.96 7.13
N GLY A 48 12.00 -1.82 6.67
CA GLY A 48 12.77 -2.94 6.12
C GLY A 48 13.02 -4.02 7.16
N GLN A 49 13.38 -3.63 8.39
CA GLN A 49 13.59 -4.58 9.48
C GLN A 49 12.26 -5.25 9.90
N ALA A 50 11.16 -4.48 9.99
CA ALA A 50 9.85 -5.02 10.31
C ALA A 50 9.37 -6.06 9.28
N MET A 51 9.66 -5.86 7.99
CA MET A 51 9.38 -6.84 6.93
C MET A 51 10.17 -8.13 7.14
N VAL A 52 11.46 -8.05 7.45
CA VAL A 52 12.29 -9.23 7.73
C VAL A 52 11.74 -10.00 8.93
N ASP A 53 11.42 -9.31 10.03
CA ASP A 53 10.91 -9.93 11.25
C ASP A 53 9.55 -10.63 11.03
N LEU A 54 8.68 -10.04 10.18
CA LEU A 54 7.39 -10.63 9.81
C LEU A 54 7.56 -11.88 8.93
N VAL A 55 8.47 -11.84 7.94
CA VAL A 55 8.82 -13.01 7.13
C VAL A 55 9.34 -14.16 8.00
N GLU A 56 10.24 -13.87 8.93
CA GLU A 56 10.76 -14.88 9.87
C GLU A 56 9.65 -15.42 10.79
N THR A 57 8.66 -14.60 11.13
CA THR A 57 7.50 -15.06 11.90
C THR A 57 6.65 -16.04 11.11
N TYR A 58 6.41 -15.81 9.83
CA TYR A 58 5.71 -16.79 8.97
C TYR A 58 6.49 -18.09 8.85
N ARG A 59 7.80 -18.02 8.57
CA ARG A 59 8.69 -19.19 8.45
C ARG A 59 8.72 -20.05 9.71
N ARG A 60 8.84 -19.41 10.89
CA ARG A 60 8.80 -20.12 12.18
C ARG A 60 7.51 -20.87 12.44
N ASN A 61 6.43 -20.48 11.77
CA ASN A 61 5.11 -21.13 11.85
C ASN A 61 4.84 -22.07 10.68
N GLY A 62 5.85 -22.37 9.85
CA GLY A 62 5.76 -23.32 8.74
C GLY A 62 5.18 -22.74 7.44
N PHE A 63 5.15 -21.41 7.30
CA PHE A 63 4.66 -20.74 6.10
C PHE A 63 5.82 -20.18 5.27
N GLU A 64 5.74 -20.35 3.95
CA GLU A 64 6.63 -19.72 2.99
C GLU A 64 5.81 -18.76 2.12
N LEU A 65 6.33 -17.55 1.90
CA LEU A 65 5.70 -16.55 1.05
C LEU A 65 6.08 -16.74 -0.41
N ASP A 66 5.15 -16.51 -1.35
CA ASP A 66 5.50 -16.32 -2.76
C ASP A 66 6.35 -15.05 -2.91
N ALA A 67 7.34 -15.08 -3.80
CA ALA A 67 8.26 -13.97 -4.02
C ALA A 67 7.58 -12.68 -4.52
N ARG A 68 6.31 -12.77 -4.97
CA ARG A 68 5.53 -11.64 -5.48
C ARG A 68 4.69 -10.93 -4.41
N GLU A 69 4.59 -11.49 -3.20
CA GLU A 69 3.74 -10.94 -2.16
C GLU A 69 4.55 -10.21 -1.08
N LEU A 70 4.04 -9.08 -0.62
CA LEU A 70 4.62 -8.36 0.51
C LEU A 70 4.12 -8.96 1.83
N PRO A 71 5.01 -9.15 2.82
CA PRO A 71 4.65 -9.84 4.06
C PRO A 71 3.62 -9.08 4.89
N ASP A 72 3.53 -7.76 4.74
CA ASP A 72 2.64 -6.87 5.50
C ASP A 72 1.32 -6.56 4.79
N TYR A 73 1.03 -7.25 3.68
CA TYR A 73 -0.27 -7.16 3.02
C TYR A 73 -1.36 -7.75 3.91
N LEU A 74 -2.36 -6.94 4.28
CA LEU A 74 -3.38 -7.32 5.26
C LEU A 74 -4.12 -8.64 4.88
N PRO A 75 -4.60 -8.85 3.64
CA PRO A 75 -5.22 -10.13 3.27
C PRO A 75 -4.31 -11.34 3.48
N LEU A 76 -3.01 -11.21 3.18
CA LEU A 76 -2.03 -12.27 3.41
C LEU A 76 -1.86 -12.56 4.91
N LEU A 77 -1.76 -11.50 5.72
CA LEU A 77 -1.70 -11.66 7.17
C LEU A 77 -2.96 -12.40 7.68
N LEU A 78 -4.15 -12.04 7.19
CA LEU A 78 -5.40 -12.68 7.60
C LEU A 78 -5.45 -14.16 7.20
N GLU A 79 -4.90 -14.54 6.04
CA GLU A 79 -4.75 -15.94 5.64
C GLU A 79 -3.82 -16.70 6.60
N PHE A 80 -2.69 -16.10 6.97
CA PHE A 80 -1.80 -16.64 7.99
C PHE A 80 -2.55 -16.83 9.33
N LEU A 81 -3.26 -15.81 9.80
CA LEU A 81 -4.00 -15.86 11.07
C LEU A 81 -5.14 -16.88 11.07
N ALA A 82 -5.75 -17.19 9.92
CA ALA A 82 -6.77 -18.23 9.80
C ALA A 82 -6.24 -19.64 10.16
N HIS A 83 -4.93 -19.84 10.10
CA HIS A 83 -4.25 -21.10 10.46
C HIS A 83 -3.66 -21.08 11.87
N ARG A 84 -3.82 -19.98 12.63
CA ARG A 84 -3.30 -19.83 13.98
C ARG A 84 -4.34 -20.21 15.04
N PRO A 85 -3.91 -20.55 16.26
CA PRO A 85 -4.82 -20.62 17.40
C PRO A 85 -5.63 -19.32 17.51
N GLY A 86 -6.91 -19.43 17.86
CA GLY A 86 -7.80 -18.27 17.93
C GLY A 86 -7.37 -17.20 18.94
N SER A 87 -6.61 -17.57 19.98
CA SER A 87 -5.97 -16.63 20.90
C SER A 87 -4.89 -15.79 20.23
N ASP A 88 -3.99 -16.44 19.46
CA ASP A 88 -2.92 -15.77 18.73
C ASP A 88 -3.53 -14.82 17.70
N ALA A 89 -4.50 -15.29 16.92
CA ALA A 89 -5.17 -14.46 15.91
C ALA A 89 -5.82 -13.22 16.53
N ARG A 90 -6.49 -13.37 17.67
CA ARG A 90 -7.09 -12.26 18.41
C ARG A 90 -6.04 -11.26 18.90
N GLU A 91 -4.92 -11.72 19.43
CA GLU A 91 -3.82 -10.85 19.88
C GLU A 91 -3.21 -10.07 18.71
N TRP A 92 -2.98 -10.72 17.57
CA TRP A 92 -2.52 -10.05 16.36
C TRP A 92 -3.51 -8.98 15.88
N LEU A 93 -4.79 -9.32 15.82
CA LEU A 93 -5.86 -8.38 15.45
C LEU A 93 -5.97 -7.22 16.45
N HIS A 94 -5.72 -7.46 17.73
CA HIS A 94 -5.65 -6.42 18.76
C HIS A 94 -4.52 -5.43 18.45
N HIS A 95 -3.31 -5.93 18.17
CA HIS A 95 -2.15 -5.09 17.86
C HIS A 95 -2.37 -4.22 16.62
N ILE A 96 -2.94 -4.77 15.54
CA ILE A 96 -3.24 -4.01 14.31
C ILE A 96 -4.57 -3.27 14.37
N GLY A 97 -5.31 -3.36 15.48
CA GLY A 97 -6.68 -2.84 15.60
C GLY A 97 -6.77 -1.33 15.39
N HIS A 98 -5.71 -0.58 15.69
CA HIS A 98 -5.64 0.85 15.39
C HIS A 98 -5.60 1.15 13.88
N ILE A 99 -4.88 0.32 13.09
CA ILE A 99 -4.83 0.43 11.63
C ILE A 99 -6.18 0.05 11.03
N ALA A 100 -6.76 -1.08 11.49
CA ALA A 100 -8.09 -1.50 11.06
C ALA A 100 -9.15 -0.44 11.40
N GLY A 101 -9.10 0.17 12.58
CA GLY A 101 -9.99 1.26 12.97
C GLY A 101 -9.84 2.51 12.09
N MET A 102 -8.61 2.86 11.73
CA MET A 102 -8.33 3.97 10.81
C MET A 102 -8.85 3.68 9.39
N LEU A 103 -8.63 2.48 8.86
CA LEU A 103 -9.18 2.04 7.57
C LEU A 103 -10.71 2.01 7.60
N ALA A 104 -11.32 1.56 8.71
CA ALA A 104 -12.77 1.61 8.89
C ALA A 104 -13.31 3.04 8.86
N ALA A 105 -12.63 3.97 9.53
CA ALA A 105 -13.01 5.39 9.55
C ALA A 105 -12.91 6.03 8.16
N ARG A 106 -11.79 5.83 7.46
CA ARG A 106 -11.59 6.32 6.08
C ARG A 106 -12.57 5.70 5.09
N ALA A 107 -12.83 4.40 5.22
CA ALA A 107 -13.84 3.70 4.41
C ALA A 107 -15.25 4.24 4.67
N ALA A 108 -15.57 4.64 5.90
CA ALA A 108 -16.85 5.29 6.21
C ALA A 108 -16.96 6.66 5.55
N GLU A 109 -15.92 7.49 5.65
CA GLU A 109 -15.87 8.83 5.06
C GLU A 109 -16.00 8.79 3.52
N ARG A 110 -15.41 7.77 2.90
CA ARG A 110 -15.46 7.55 1.44
C ARG A 110 -16.65 6.71 0.97
N GLU A 111 -17.57 6.39 1.89
CA GLU A 111 -18.75 5.54 1.63
C GLU A 111 -18.42 4.17 1.00
N LEU A 112 -17.24 3.61 1.32
CA LEU A 112 -16.79 2.34 0.78
C LEU A 112 -17.51 1.16 1.46
N PRO A 113 -17.99 0.17 0.67
CA PRO A 113 -18.70 -0.99 1.22
C PRO A 113 -17.80 -1.86 2.11
N HIS A 114 -16.47 -1.79 1.91
CA HIS A 114 -15.45 -2.51 2.67
C HIS A 114 -15.36 -2.09 4.15
N ARG A 115 -15.97 -0.96 4.56
CA ARG A 115 -16.01 -0.49 5.96
C ARG A 115 -16.35 -1.63 6.94
N VAL A 116 -17.35 -2.44 6.59
CA VAL A 116 -17.83 -3.54 7.44
C VAL A 116 -16.74 -4.58 7.74
N LEU A 117 -15.83 -4.81 6.79
CA LEU A 117 -14.74 -5.77 6.97
C LEU A 117 -13.76 -5.29 8.04
N PHE A 118 -13.36 -4.02 7.97
CA PHE A 118 -12.44 -3.44 8.95
C PHE A 118 -13.06 -3.32 10.34
N GLU A 119 -14.35 -2.97 10.43
CA GLU A 119 -15.07 -2.96 11.72
C GLU A 119 -15.09 -4.36 12.37
N ILE A 120 -15.30 -5.42 11.58
CA ILE A 120 -15.22 -6.80 12.06
C ILE A 120 -13.81 -7.14 12.56
N LEU A 121 -12.74 -6.69 11.89
CA LEU A 121 -11.37 -6.94 12.34
C LEU A 121 -11.09 -6.27 13.69
N VAL A 122 -11.60 -5.04 13.90
CA VAL A 122 -11.49 -4.33 15.18
C VAL A 122 -12.23 -5.09 16.28
N GLU A 123 -13.47 -5.51 16.02
CA GLU A 123 -14.28 -6.28 16.97
C GLU A 123 -13.62 -7.63 17.30
N ALA A 124 -13.06 -8.31 16.31
CA ALA A 124 -12.42 -9.62 16.48
C ALA A 124 -11.14 -9.56 17.32
N GLY A 125 -10.45 -8.42 17.34
CA GLY A 125 -9.27 -8.16 18.19
C GLY A 125 -9.60 -7.58 19.57
N ASP A 126 -10.86 -7.59 20.00
CA ASP A 126 -11.34 -6.92 21.22
C ASP A 126 -10.91 -5.43 21.28
N GLY A 127 -10.75 -4.81 20.11
CA GLY A 127 -10.28 -3.44 19.97
C GLY A 127 -11.34 -2.44 20.44
N LYS A 128 -11.00 -1.62 21.42
CA LYS A 128 -11.75 -0.40 21.75
C LYS A 128 -11.20 0.78 20.94
N ALA A 129 -11.20 0.65 19.63
CA ALA A 129 -10.86 1.80 18.79
C ALA A 129 -11.97 2.85 18.97
N ASP A 130 -11.60 4.09 19.31
CA ASP A 130 -12.54 5.20 19.27
C ASP A 130 -12.81 5.55 17.80
N LEU A 131 -13.72 4.79 17.19
CA LEU A 131 -14.11 4.95 15.80
C LEU A 131 -14.66 6.35 15.51
N GLN A 132 -15.21 7.04 16.51
CA GLN A 132 -15.72 8.40 16.34
C GLN A 132 -14.58 9.41 16.22
N ALA A 133 -13.59 9.35 17.12
CA ALA A 133 -12.40 10.19 17.02
C ALA A 133 -11.60 9.90 15.75
N LEU A 134 -11.50 8.63 15.34
CA LEU A 134 -10.84 8.24 14.09
C LEU A 134 -11.59 8.75 12.86
N ARG A 135 -12.94 8.75 12.86
CA ARG A 135 -13.74 9.36 11.78
C ARG A 135 -13.53 10.87 11.68
N GLN A 136 -13.50 11.59 12.81
CA GLN A 136 -13.21 13.02 12.79
C GLN A 136 -11.85 13.30 12.13
N ARG A 137 -10.81 12.57 12.54
CA ARG A 137 -9.49 12.66 11.92
C ARG A 137 -9.52 12.33 10.43
N ALA A 138 -10.20 11.25 10.04
CA ALA A 138 -10.31 10.85 8.63
C ALA A 138 -11.04 11.91 7.77
N SER A 139 -12.03 12.61 8.31
CA SER A 139 -12.74 13.69 7.59
C SER A 139 -11.88 14.93 7.34
N GLU A 140 -10.82 15.11 8.13
CA GLU A 140 -9.87 16.22 8.00
C GLU A 140 -8.68 15.87 7.08
N GLU A 141 -8.53 14.60 6.70
CA GLU A 141 -7.43 14.15 5.83
C GLU A 141 -7.66 14.57 4.37
N VAL A 142 -6.61 15.10 3.75
CA VAL A 142 -6.61 15.39 2.31
C VAL A 142 -6.53 14.07 1.55
N ARG A 143 -7.41 13.90 0.56
CA ARG A 143 -7.40 12.72 -0.32
C ARG A 143 -6.12 12.67 -1.16
N ASP A 144 -5.50 11.50 -1.16
CA ASP A 144 -4.25 11.18 -1.88
C ASP A 144 -4.47 10.27 -3.10
N ASP A 145 -5.71 9.88 -3.38
CA ASP A 145 -6.10 8.94 -4.43
C ASP A 145 -6.78 9.61 -5.65
N THR A 146 -6.77 10.95 -5.70
CA THR A 146 -7.26 11.71 -6.86
C THR A 146 -6.17 11.85 -7.92
N ALA A 147 -6.57 12.07 -9.19
CA ALA A 147 -5.62 12.28 -10.28
C ALA A 147 -4.66 13.43 -9.99
N GLU A 148 -5.18 14.55 -9.46
CA GLU A 148 -4.38 15.72 -9.12
C GLU A 148 -3.43 15.48 -7.94
N ALA A 149 -3.77 14.58 -7.02
CA ALA A 149 -2.88 14.17 -5.93
C ALA A 149 -1.74 13.28 -6.46
N MET A 150 -2.06 12.31 -7.31
CA MET A 150 -1.06 11.44 -7.94
C MET A 150 -0.13 12.22 -8.88
N ASP A 151 -0.67 13.13 -9.69
CA ASP A 151 0.10 13.98 -10.61
C ASP A 151 1.11 14.84 -9.85
N ARG A 152 0.70 15.47 -8.74
CA ARG A 152 1.62 16.23 -7.88
C ARG A 152 2.73 15.38 -7.29
N LEU A 153 2.40 14.18 -6.78
CA LEU A 153 3.40 13.27 -6.24
C LEU A 153 4.45 12.89 -7.30
N TRP A 154 4.00 12.62 -8.53
CA TRP A 154 4.87 12.26 -9.65
C TRP A 154 5.76 13.43 -10.09
N GLU A 155 5.26 14.67 -10.05
CA GLU A 155 6.05 15.87 -10.34
C GLU A 155 7.13 16.12 -9.29
N GLU A 156 6.85 15.85 -8.01
CA GLU A 156 7.77 16.04 -6.90
C GLU A 156 8.86 14.94 -6.80
N GLU A 157 8.52 13.69 -7.11
CA GLU A 157 9.44 12.54 -7.06
C GLU A 157 10.36 12.40 -8.29
N ALA A 158 10.21 13.22 -9.33
CA ALA A 158 11.02 13.16 -10.54
C ALA A 158 12.52 13.35 -10.23
N VAL A 159 13.24 12.23 -10.09
CA VAL A 159 14.68 12.19 -9.84
C VAL A 159 15.40 12.90 -10.98
N ARG A 160 16.00 14.06 -10.68
CA ARG A 160 16.92 14.72 -11.61
C ARG A 160 18.22 13.95 -11.67
N PHE A 161 18.42 13.19 -12.75
CA PHE A 161 19.70 12.53 -13.01
C PHE A 161 20.72 13.54 -13.58
N GLY A 162 21.77 13.87 -12.82
CA GLY A 162 22.98 14.55 -13.30
C GLY A 162 23.15 16.03 -12.90
N ALA A 163 24.40 16.54 -12.99
CA ALA A 163 24.83 17.86 -12.50
C ALA A 163 24.39 19.08 -13.35
N GLU A 164 23.71 18.85 -14.47
CA GLU A 164 23.16 19.91 -15.33
C GLU A 164 21.76 19.46 -15.77
N ALA A 165 20.73 19.93 -15.07
CA ALA A 165 19.39 19.91 -15.65
C ALA A 165 19.42 20.79 -16.91
N PRO A 166 18.94 20.31 -18.08
CA PRO A 166 18.88 21.18 -19.25
C PRO A 166 17.93 22.34 -18.93
N ALA A 167 18.36 23.57 -19.26
CA ALA A 167 17.42 24.68 -19.43
C ALA A 167 16.34 24.26 -20.44
N GLU A 168 15.15 24.88 -20.36
CA GLU A 168 13.91 24.59 -21.10
C GLU A 168 13.98 24.59 -22.66
N ASP A 169 15.14 24.35 -23.25
CA ASP A 169 15.35 24.30 -24.69
C ASP A 169 15.81 22.89 -25.10
N CYS A 170 14.99 22.22 -25.91
CA CYS A 170 15.30 20.93 -26.55
C CYS A 170 16.34 21.11 -27.68
N LYS A 171 17.52 21.66 -27.37
CA LYS A 171 18.66 21.67 -28.29
C LYS A 171 19.69 20.64 -27.88
N PRO A 172 19.96 19.63 -28.72
CA PRO A 172 20.98 18.64 -28.41
C PRO A 172 22.36 19.33 -28.34
N PRO A 173 23.21 18.97 -27.37
CA PRO A 173 24.54 19.53 -27.28
C PRO A 173 25.37 19.08 -28.49
N VAL A 174 25.97 20.02 -29.20
CA VAL A 174 26.84 19.76 -30.35
C VAL A 174 28.14 19.15 -29.84
N ARG A 175 28.23 17.82 -29.83
CA ARG A 175 29.52 17.13 -29.62
C ARG A 175 30.38 17.30 -30.87
N SER A 176 31.57 17.89 -30.73
CA SER A 176 32.68 17.69 -31.65
C SER A 176 33.92 17.28 -30.85
N PRO A 177 34.47 16.10 -31.16
CA PRO A 177 35.91 15.96 -31.20
C PRO A 177 36.34 15.44 -32.57
N ALA A 178 37.24 16.19 -33.22
CA ALA A 178 37.89 15.77 -34.45
C ALA A 178 38.68 14.47 -34.22
N ARG A 179 38.54 13.48 -35.10
CA ARG A 179 39.37 12.27 -35.15
C ARG A 179 40.73 12.60 -35.79
N PRO A 180 41.88 12.29 -35.17
CA PRO A 180 43.12 12.15 -35.92
C PRO A 180 43.19 10.76 -36.59
N SER A 181 43.71 10.76 -37.80
CA SER A 181 43.73 9.68 -38.78
C SER A 181 44.60 8.47 -38.41
N HIS A 182 44.17 7.29 -38.88
CA HIS A 182 44.98 6.08 -38.92
C HIS A 182 46.28 6.31 -39.71
N ARG A 183 47.41 5.89 -39.14
CA ARG A 183 48.68 5.77 -39.88
C ARG A 183 48.88 4.29 -40.21
N GLU A 184 48.84 3.99 -41.50
CA GLU A 184 49.12 2.68 -42.08
C GLU A 184 50.55 2.23 -41.72
N VAL A 185 50.70 0.94 -41.42
CA VAL A 185 51.99 0.25 -41.45
C VAL A 185 51.86 -0.85 -42.50
N GLN A 186 52.68 -0.75 -43.55
CA GLN A 186 52.97 -1.80 -44.53
C GLN A 186 54.50 -1.93 -44.64
N PRO A 187 55.01 -3.05 -45.15
CA PRO A 187 54.73 -4.44 -44.79
C PRO A 187 55.87 -5.06 -43.96
#